data_AF-A0A5S9IMB5-F1
#
_entry.id   AF-A0A5S9IMB5-F1
#
_cell.length_a   1.000
_cell.length_b   1.000
_cell.length_c   1.000
_cell.angle_alpha   90.00
_cell.angle_beta   90.00
_cell.angle_gamma   90.00
#
_symmetry.space_group_name_H-M   'P 1'
#
loop_
_entity.id
_entity.type
_entity.pdbx_description
1 polymer ?
#
loop_
_entity_poly.entity_id
_entity_poly.type
_entity_poly.pdbx_seq_one_letter_code
_entity_poly.pdbx_strand_id
1 'polypeptide(L)'
;MRKLRYLVFVCVVTACAFADTIYFKNGTSRSDVRVLSESNTKVSYELRNRSISVKTETVDFIEHSDGPQELVAGKGAINKGDYEGAVALLNSAAEVASMPPAAGPWFEVYNNYFLGKAYQSWADSDPQQSDLYKTAIKHYETAAKPGSRYLYECYFGIAQSYLNLKNYSKASTYLTKLESDAGSNNSDYWKIQAMLWQGHKSAEQKSFTTAISKYQRAQTLAGKKELNTLSREAGVAIGNCYIQDNKFSQAKSHFETMRGSADGDVEIIAAAENGLAMSLLQEGKVADARRRALNVILKYFAAEEERAQALYIAGLCYEKATKEKRHLKRAQACYQFLTKGYPGNPWTIKALRRLQKIARQE
;
A
#
# COMPACT_ATOMS: atom_id res chain seq x y z
N MET A 1 -78.87 -13.89 -4.55
CA MET A 1 -77.78 -12.91 -4.86
C MET A 1 -76.72 -12.97 -3.76
N ARG A 2 -75.61 -13.68 -4.00
CA ARG A 2 -74.49 -13.82 -3.05
C ARG A 2 -73.56 -12.62 -3.18
N LYS A 3 -73.39 -11.85 -2.10
CA LYS A 3 -72.47 -10.69 -2.05
C LYS A 3 -71.03 -11.19 -1.90
N LEU A 4 -70.25 -11.09 -2.97
CA LEU A 4 -68.82 -11.34 -2.99
C LEU A 4 -68.10 -10.16 -2.31
N ARG A 5 -67.52 -10.38 -1.13
CA ARG A 5 -66.70 -9.37 -0.42
C ARG A 5 -65.26 -9.49 -0.91
N TYR A 6 -64.78 -8.52 -1.66
CA TYR A 6 -63.36 -8.41 -2.04
C TYR A 6 -62.53 -8.05 -0.82
N LEU A 7 -61.64 -8.96 -0.41
CA LEU A 7 -60.63 -8.74 0.61
C LEU A 7 -59.44 -8.05 -0.07
N VAL A 8 -59.29 -6.74 0.13
CA VAL A 8 -58.11 -6.00 -0.35
C VAL A 8 -56.93 -6.35 0.57
N PHE A 9 -56.03 -7.19 0.08
CA PHE A 9 -54.77 -7.49 0.76
C PHE A 9 -53.82 -6.31 0.56
N VAL A 10 -53.74 -5.41 1.55
CA VAL A 10 -52.70 -4.38 1.58
C VAL A 10 -51.39 -5.07 1.94
N CYS A 11 -50.59 -5.43 0.93
CA CYS A 11 -49.19 -5.78 1.15
C CYS A 11 -48.50 -4.53 1.69
N VAL A 12 -48.32 -4.46 3.01
CA VAL A 12 -47.33 -3.58 3.63
C VAL A 12 -45.98 -4.12 3.17
N VAL A 13 -45.49 -3.60 2.05
CA VAL A 13 -44.09 -3.75 1.68
C VAL A 13 -43.34 -2.99 2.76
N THR A 14 -42.88 -3.70 3.78
CA THR A 14 -41.79 -3.22 4.63
C THR A 14 -40.67 -2.87 3.68
N ALA A 15 -40.50 -1.57 3.41
CA ALA A 15 -39.33 -1.08 2.72
C ALA A 15 -38.14 -1.60 3.51
N CYS A 16 -37.49 -2.65 2.99
CA CYS A 16 -36.20 -3.08 3.51
C CYS A 16 -35.34 -1.83 3.44
N ALA A 17 -35.07 -1.24 4.60
CA ALA A 17 -34.21 -0.08 4.69
C ALA A 17 -32.85 -0.56 4.17
N PHE A 18 -32.53 -0.19 2.94
CA PHE A 18 -31.22 -0.36 2.34
C PHE A 18 -30.23 0.30 3.29
N ALA A 19 -29.48 -0.55 3.98
CA ALA A 19 -28.58 -0.21 5.08
C ALA A 19 -27.15 -0.41 4.60
N ASP A 20 -26.39 0.67 4.52
CA ASP A 20 -24.97 0.62 4.15
C ASP A 20 -24.14 0.06 5.32
N THR A 21 -22.95 -0.42 4.99
CA THR A 21 -21.95 -0.84 5.99
C THR A 21 -20.63 -0.11 5.78
N ILE A 22 -20.12 0.54 6.84
CA ILE A 22 -18.82 1.22 6.83
C ILE A 22 -17.80 0.34 7.55
N TYR A 23 -16.72 0.00 6.85
CA TYR A 23 -15.57 -0.73 7.38
C TYR A 23 -14.44 0.26 7.69
N PHE A 24 -13.87 0.18 8.89
CA PHE A 24 -12.80 1.05 9.36
C PHE A 24 -11.45 0.34 9.29
N LYS A 25 -10.38 1.12 9.14
CA LYS A 25 -9.00 0.57 9.04
C LYS A 25 -8.54 -0.13 10.32
N ASN A 26 -9.19 0.10 11.46
CA ASN A 26 -8.94 -0.61 12.71
C ASN A 26 -9.64 -1.99 12.78
N GLY A 27 -10.27 -2.44 11.69
CA GLY A 27 -10.98 -3.72 11.61
C GLY A 27 -12.41 -3.69 12.14
N THR A 28 -12.87 -2.58 12.72
CA THR A 28 -14.27 -2.43 13.15
C THR A 28 -15.19 -2.10 11.98
N SER A 29 -16.48 -2.37 12.11
CA SER A 29 -17.50 -1.97 11.14
C SER A 29 -18.71 -1.33 11.81
N ARG A 30 -19.50 -0.62 11.00
CA ARG A 30 -20.80 -0.04 11.36
C ARG A 30 -21.80 -0.43 10.27
N SER A 31 -22.69 -1.36 10.58
CA SER A 31 -23.84 -1.73 9.75
C SER A 31 -25.04 -0.83 10.09
N ASP A 32 -26.11 -0.95 9.28
CA ASP A 32 -27.39 -0.27 9.53
C ASP A 32 -27.25 1.25 9.54
N VAL A 33 -26.35 1.76 8.70
CA VAL A 33 -26.14 3.19 8.50
C VAL A 33 -26.68 3.65 7.16
N ARG A 34 -26.97 4.93 7.06
CA ARG A 34 -27.24 5.60 5.79
C ARG A 34 -26.11 6.58 5.50
N VAL A 35 -25.33 6.34 4.46
CA VAL A 35 -24.27 7.28 4.07
C VAL A 35 -24.91 8.54 3.49
N LEU A 36 -24.60 9.69 4.09
CA LEU A 36 -25.17 10.98 3.72
C LEU A 36 -24.27 11.71 2.72
N SER A 37 -22.96 11.66 2.93
CA SER A 37 -21.97 12.24 2.03
C SER A 37 -20.59 11.64 2.26
N GLU A 38 -19.79 11.67 1.20
CA GLU A 38 -18.40 11.26 1.21
C GLU A 38 -17.55 12.34 0.56
N SER A 39 -16.41 12.62 1.19
CA SER A 39 -15.39 13.45 0.59
C SER A 39 -13.99 12.92 0.82
N ASN A 40 -13.00 13.54 0.20
CA ASN A 40 -11.57 13.29 0.47
C ASN A 40 -11.14 13.59 1.92
N THR A 41 -11.99 14.21 2.74
CA THR A 41 -11.67 14.57 4.13
C THR A 41 -12.58 13.93 5.17
N LYS A 42 -13.87 13.74 4.84
CA LYS A 42 -14.85 13.20 5.78
C LYS A 42 -15.84 12.26 5.11
N VAL A 43 -16.35 11.32 5.90
CA VAL A 43 -17.53 10.51 5.59
C VAL A 43 -18.57 10.85 6.64
N SER A 44 -19.76 11.27 6.20
CA SER A 44 -20.90 11.56 7.08
C SER A 44 -21.98 10.52 6.86
N TYR A 45 -22.51 9.95 7.94
CA TYR A 45 -23.55 8.92 7.90
C TYR A 45 -24.55 9.09 9.04
N GLU A 46 -25.75 8.55 8.86
CA GLU A 46 -26.79 8.50 9.88
C GLU A 46 -26.86 7.10 10.50
N LEU A 47 -26.87 7.03 11.84
CA LEU A 47 -27.09 5.81 12.60
C LEU A 47 -28.14 6.08 13.68
N ARG A 48 -29.29 5.41 13.61
CA ARG A 48 -30.40 5.58 14.57
C ARG A 48 -30.82 7.06 14.75
N ASN A 49 -31.04 7.76 13.63
CA ASN A 49 -31.39 9.19 13.58
C ASN A 49 -30.34 10.13 14.19
N ARG A 50 -29.07 9.69 14.28
CA ARG A 50 -27.94 10.53 14.67
C ARG A 50 -26.98 10.66 13.51
N SER A 51 -26.67 11.90 13.14
CA SER A 51 -25.63 12.20 12.15
C SER A 51 -24.25 12.10 12.80
N ILE A 52 -23.38 11.31 12.20
CA ILE A 52 -22.00 11.07 12.64
C ILE A 52 -21.07 11.41 11.48
N SER A 53 -19.97 12.11 11.77
CA SER A 53 -18.93 12.40 10.80
C SER A 53 -17.61 11.81 11.27
N VAL A 54 -16.94 11.07 10.39
CA VAL A 54 -15.61 10.49 10.61
C VAL A 54 -14.65 10.98 9.55
N LYS A 55 -13.36 10.97 9.84
CA LYS A 55 -12.35 11.31 8.83
C LYS A 55 -12.23 10.20 7.80
N THR A 56 -12.11 10.57 6.53
CA THR A 56 -11.94 9.61 5.42
C THR A 56 -10.75 8.68 5.62
N GLU A 57 -9.66 9.19 6.19
CA GLU A 57 -8.45 8.41 6.48
C GLU A 57 -8.67 7.21 7.41
N THR A 58 -9.73 7.23 8.22
CA THR A 58 -10.09 6.14 9.15
C THR A 58 -10.98 5.07 8.52
N VAL A 59 -11.61 5.38 7.39
CA VAL A 59 -12.52 4.48 6.67
C VAL A 59 -11.71 3.67 5.67
N ASP A 60 -11.82 2.35 5.73
CA ASP A 60 -11.27 1.44 4.72
C ASP A 60 -12.21 1.40 3.50
N PHE A 61 -13.47 1.05 3.72
CA PHE A 61 -14.42 0.82 2.64
C PHE A 61 -15.86 1.07 3.09
N ILE A 62 -16.72 1.39 2.15
CA ILE A 62 -18.16 1.52 2.35
C ILE A 62 -18.83 0.56 1.38
N GLU A 63 -19.58 -0.37 1.94
CA GLU A 63 -20.46 -1.26 1.20
C GLU A 63 -21.83 -0.61 1.13
N HIS A 64 -22.10 0.00 -0.01
CA HIS A 64 -23.40 0.59 -0.28
C HIS A 64 -24.41 -0.51 -0.57
N SER A 65 -25.57 -0.37 0.05
CA SER A 65 -26.67 -1.31 -0.04
C SER A 65 -27.32 -1.38 -1.44
N ASP A 66 -27.16 -0.34 -2.25
CA ASP A 66 -27.53 -0.28 -3.68
C ASP A 66 -26.38 -0.68 -4.63
N GLY A 67 -25.26 -1.18 -4.08
CA GLY A 67 -24.09 -1.58 -4.85
C GLY A 67 -24.19 -2.99 -5.47
N PRO A 68 -23.68 -3.21 -6.69
CA PRO A 68 -23.57 -4.55 -7.27
C PRO A 68 -22.68 -5.48 -6.42
N GLN A 69 -23.07 -6.75 -6.27
CA GLN A 69 -22.26 -7.74 -5.54
C GLN A 69 -20.90 -7.98 -6.20
N GLU A 70 -20.84 -7.82 -7.51
CA GLU A 70 -19.65 -7.96 -8.34
C GLU A 70 -18.56 -6.94 -7.94
N LEU A 71 -18.94 -5.75 -7.46
CA LEU A 71 -18.00 -4.76 -6.94
C LEU A 71 -17.28 -5.30 -5.69
N VAL A 72 -18.04 -5.91 -4.77
CA VAL A 72 -17.50 -6.50 -3.54
C VAL A 72 -16.63 -7.72 -3.86
N ALA A 73 -17.10 -8.58 -4.77
CA ALA A 73 -16.35 -9.74 -5.24
C ALA A 73 -15.04 -9.34 -5.93
N GLY A 74 -15.07 -8.29 -6.77
CA GLY A 74 -13.91 -7.74 -7.45
C GLY A 74 -12.85 -7.23 -6.46
N LYS A 75 -13.25 -6.49 -5.41
CA LYS A 75 -12.35 -6.12 -4.31
C LYS A 75 -11.75 -7.35 -3.63
N GLY A 76 -12.57 -8.36 -3.36
CA GLY A 76 -12.12 -9.63 -2.80
C GLY A 76 -11.06 -10.33 -3.65
N ALA A 77 -11.23 -10.30 -4.98
CA ALA A 77 -10.27 -10.87 -5.94
C ALA A 77 -8.94 -10.09 -5.97
N ILE A 78 -8.97 -8.74 -5.92
CA ILE A 78 -7.74 -7.91 -5.77
C ILE A 78 -6.95 -8.36 -4.53
N ASN A 79 -7.62 -8.53 -3.39
CA ASN A 79 -6.97 -8.91 -2.14
C ASN A 79 -6.38 -10.34 -2.18
N LYS A 80 -6.93 -11.21 -3.02
CA LYS A 80 -6.42 -12.58 -3.25
C LYS A 80 -5.28 -12.63 -4.27
N GLY A 81 -4.98 -11.52 -4.95
CA GLY A 81 -4.02 -11.45 -6.05
C GLY A 81 -4.56 -12.00 -7.38
N ASP A 82 -5.86 -12.27 -7.48
CA ASP A 82 -6.53 -12.65 -8.73
C ASP A 82 -6.93 -11.38 -9.49
N TYR A 83 -5.95 -10.72 -10.10
CA TYR A 83 -6.17 -9.41 -10.71
C TYR A 83 -6.97 -9.48 -12.01
N GLU A 84 -6.81 -10.55 -12.79
CA GLU A 84 -7.59 -10.78 -14.00
C GLU A 84 -9.07 -11.03 -13.65
N GLY A 85 -9.34 -11.91 -12.69
CA GLY A 85 -10.69 -12.14 -12.17
C GLY A 85 -11.29 -10.89 -11.55
N ALA A 86 -10.49 -10.09 -10.83
CA ALA A 86 -10.93 -8.80 -10.30
C ALA A 86 -11.40 -7.83 -11.39
N VAL A 87 -10.64 -7.68 -12.47
CA VAL A 87 -11.01 -6.80 -13.59
C VAL A 87 -12.30 -7.29 -14.26
N ALA A 88 -12.46 -8.60 -14.47
CA ALA A 88 -13.68 -9.18 -15.04
C ALA A 88 -14.91 -8.88 -14.17
N LEU A 89 -14.81 -9.08 -12.86
CA LEU A 89 -15.88 -8.78 -11.90
C LEU A 89 -16.23 -7.30 -11.86
N LEU A 90 -15.23 -6.41 -11.84
CA LEU A 90 -15.46 -4.96 -11.80
C LEU A 90 -16.06 -4.39 -13.11
N ASN A 91 -15.74 -4.98 -14.25
CA ASN A 91 -16.41 -4.64 -15.51
C ASN A 91 -17.87 -5.12 -15.50
N SER A 92 -18.13 -6.34 -15.02
CA SER A 92 -19.49 -6.86 -14.85
C SER A 92 -20.31 -6.01 -13.88
N ALA A 93 -19.71 -5.51 -12.80
CA ALA A 93 -20.36 -4.59 -11.87
C ALA A 93 -20.88 -3.33 -12.58
N ALA A 94 -20.15 -2.81 -13.57
CA ALA A 94 -20.59 -1.63 -14.32
C ALA A 94 -21.82 -1.90 -15.20
N GLU A 95 -21.92 -3.10 -15.76
CA GLU A 95 -23.09 -3.54 -16.52
C GLU A 95 -24.31 -3.63 -15.60
N VAL A 96 -24.16 -4.31 -14.45
CA VAL A 96 -25.24 -4.47 -13.45
C VAL A 96 -25.69 -3.12 -12.89
N ALA A 97 -24.76 -2.23 -12.57
CA ALA A 97 -25.06 -0.90 -12.03
C ALA A 97 -25.92 -0.03 -12.97
N SER A 98 -25.92 -0.32 -14.27
CA SER A 98 -26.76 0.38 -15.26
C SER A 98 -28.20 -0.15 -15.33
N MET A 99 -28.47 -1.33 -14.74
CA MET A 99 -29.79 -1.96 -14.75
C MET A 99 -30.66 -1.44 -13.59
N PRO A 100 -32.00 -1.34 -13.74
CA PRO A 100 -32.88 -0.91 -12.66
C PRO A 100 -32.95 -1.91 -11.47
N PRO A 101 -32.88 -1.46 -10.20
CA PRO A 101 -32.59 -0.08 -9.78
C PRO A 101 -31.12 0.26 -10.00
N ALA A 102 -30.86 1.33 -10.76
CA ALA A 102 -29.50 1.73 -11.09
C ALA A 102 -28.74 2.16 -9.81
N ALA A 103 -27.46 1.85 -9.76
CA ALA A 103 -26.62 2.23 -8.64
C ALA A 103 -26.49 3.77 -8.57
N GLY A 104 -26.31 4.29 -7.36
CA GLY A 104 -26.15 5.73 -7.16
C GLY A 104 -24.91 6.34 -7.84
N PRO A 105 -24.83 7.69 -7.94
CA PRO A 105 -23.70 8.40 -8.56
C PRO A 105 -22.32 8.10 -7.96
N TRP A 106 -22.28 7.53 -6.75
CA TRP A 106 -21.06 7.07 -6.08
C TRP A 106 -20.38 5.94 -6.85
N PHE A 107 -21.15 5.10 -7.55
CA PHE A 107 -20.69 3.86 -8.15
C PHE A 107 -19.57 4.07 -9.17
N GLU A 108 -19.71 5.06 -10.06
CA GLU A 108 -18.73 5.31 -11.12
C GLU A 108 -17.33 5.59 -10.55
N VAL A 109 -17.27 6.39 -9.48
CA VAL A 109 -16.01 6.73 -8.80
C VAL A 109 -15.41 5.50 -8.13
N TYR A 110 -16.25 4.73 -7.42
CA TYR A 110 -15.83 3.51 -6.72
C TYR A 110 -15.30 2.47 -7.70
N ASN A 111 -16.07 2.14 -8.74
CA ASN A 111 -15.69 1.11 -9.70
C ASN A 111 -14.41 1.47 -10.45
N ASN A 112 -14.27 2.73 -10.89
CA ASN A 112 -13.05 3.17 -11.55
C ASN A 112 -11.84 3.20 -10.60
N TYR A 113 -12.01 3.58 -9.34
CA TYR A 113 -10.92 3.49 -8.37
C TYR A 113 -10.42 2.04 -8.22
N PHE A 114 -11.33 1.08 -8.06
CA PHE A 114 -10.96 -0.33 -7.91
C PHE A 114 -10.42 -0.95 -9.21
N LEU A 115 -10.91 -0.55 -10.38
CA LEU A 115 -10.33 -0.94 -11.67
C LEU A 115 -8.89 -0.41 -11.80
N GLY A 116 -8.66 0.86 -11.45
CA GLY A 116 -7.32 1.44 -11.41
C GLY A 116 -6.37 0.64 -10.51
N LYS A 117 -6.84 0.28 -9.31
CA LYS A 117 -6.10 -0.54 -8.35
C LYS A 117 -5.82 -1.95 -8.86
N ALA A 118 -6.80 -2.61 -9.48
CA ALA A 118 -6.65 -3.95 -10.04
C ALA A 118 -5.59 -3.98 -11.15
N TYR A 119 -5.69 -3.08 -12.12
CA TYR A 119 -4.72 -2.99 -13.22
C TYR A 119 -3.31 -2.62 -12.74
N GLN A 120 -3.19 -1.69 -11.79
CA GLN A 120 -1.89 -1.34 -11.21
C GLN A 120 -1.26 -2.55 -10.51
N SER A 121 -2.03 -3.23 -9.66
CA SER A 121 -1.55 -4.40 -8.91
C SER A 121 -1.17 -5.56 -9.83
N TRP A 122 -1.92 -5.73 -10.93
CA TRP A 122 -1.58 -6.69 -11.97
C TRP A 122 -0.21 -6.37 -12.60
N ALA A 123 -0.01 -5.12 -13.01
CA ALA A 123 1.25 -4.65 -13.58
C ALA A 123 2.43 -4.75 -12.60
N ASP A 124 2.20 -4.54 -11.30
CA ASP A 124 3.21 -4.70 -10.24
C ASP A 124 3.62 -6.18 -10.08
N SER A 125 2.69 -7.10 -10.28
CA SER A 125 2.92 -8.55 -10.16
C SER A 125 3.65 -9.16 -11.35
N ASP A 126 3.45 -8.62 -12.55
CA ASP A 126 4.08 -9.07 -13.79
C ASP A 126 4.70 -7.88 -14.56
N PRO A 127 6.03 -7.70 -14.46
CA PRO A 127 6.73 -6.63 -15.17
C PRO A 127 6.61 -6.66 -16.69
N GLN A 128 6.23 -7.81 -17.29
CA GLN A 128 5.99 -7.89 -18.73
C GLN A 128 4.72 -7.13 -19.14
N GLN A 129 3.81 -6.87 -18.20
CA GLN A 129 2.52 -6.23 -18.43
C GLN A 129 2.55 -4.72 -18.11
N SER A 130 3.67 -4.06 -18.38
CA SER A 130 3.84 -2.62 -18.07
C SER A 130 2.79 -1.70 -18.74
N ASP A 131 2.17 -2.12 -19.83
CA ASP A 131 1.08 -1.36 -20.47
C ASP A 131 -0.18 -1.25 -19.61
N LEU A 132 -0.39 -2.17 -18.67
CA LEU A 132 -1.52 -2.10 -17.73
C LEU A 132 -1.46 -0.86 -16.82
N TYR A 133 -0.28 -0.28 -16.56
CA TYR A 133 -0.18 1.01 -15.86
C TYR A 133 -0.89 2.13 -16.62
N LYS A 134 -0.87 2.12 -17.95
CA LYS A 134 -1.57 3.13 -18.77
C LYS A 134 -3.09 2.99 -18.60
N THR A 135 -3.59 1.76 -18.50
CA THR A 135 -5.00 1.48 -18.24
C THR A 135 -5.39 1.88 -16.82
N ALA A 136 -4.55 1.56 -15.82
CA ALA A 136 -4.74 1.98 -14.44
C ALA A 136 -4.86 3.51 -14.32
N ILE A 137 -3.97 4.26 -14.98
CA ILE A 137 -3.99 5.73 -15.00
C ILE A 137 -5.33 6.26 -15.52
N LYS A 138 -5.87 5.72 -16.62
CA LYS A 138 -7.17 6.16 -17.16
C LYS A 138 -8.30 6.02 -16.14
N HIS A 139 -8.37 4.87 -15.48
CA HIS A 139 -9.40 4.62 -14.46
C HIS A 139 -9.22 5.52 -13.23
N TYR A 140 -7.99 5.71 -12.76
CA TYR A 140 -7.75 6.66 -11.68
C TYR A 140 -8.08 8.11 -12.08
N GLU A 141 -7.81 8.53 -13.32
CA GLU A 141 -8.18 9.87 -13.79
C GLU A 141 -9.71 10.06 -13.80
N THR A 142 -10.48 9.03 -14.18
CA THR A 142 -11.95 9.04 -14.08
C THR A 142 -12.44 9.09 -12.62
N ALA A 143 -11.78 8.38 -11.71
CA ALA A 143 -12.14 8.35 -10.29
C ALA A 143 -11.69 9.59 -9.50
N ALA A 144 -10.67 10.32 -9.98
CA ALA A 144 -10.07 11.50 -9.35
C ALA A 144 -10.94 12.78 -9.47
N LYS A 145 -12.25 12.66 -9.23
CA LYS A 145 -13.19 13.79 -9.24
C LYS A 145 -12.95 14.72 -8.04
N PRO A 146 -13.05 16.06 -8.20
CA PRO A 146 -12.93 16.99 -7.09
C PRO A 146 -13.88 16.63 -5.94
N GLY A 147 -13.36 16.59 -4.72
CA GLY A 147 -14.11 16.20 -3.54
C GLY A 147 -14.36 14.70 -3.39
N SER A 148 -14.02 13.84 -4.37
CA SER A 148 -14.13 12.37 -4.24
C SER A 148 -13.35 11.85 -3.03
N ARG A 149 -13.91 10.86 -2.33
CA ARG A 149 -13.22 10.17 -1.24
C ARG A 149 -11.86 9.60 -1.63
N TYR A 150 -11.74 9.12 -2.87
CA TYR A 150 -10.53 8.50 -3.41
C TYR A 150 -9.61 9.48 -4.14
N LEU A 151 -9.84 10.80 -4.06
CA LEU A 151 -9.08 11.78 -4.83
C LEU A 151 -7.56 11.65 -4.62
N TYR A 152 -7.14 11.50 -3.36
CA TYR A 152 -5.74 11.42 -2.99
C TYR A 152 -5.12 10.09 -3.36
N GLU A 153 -5.83 9.00 -3.11
CA GLU A 153 -5.48 7.64 -3.53
C GLU A 153 -5.31 7.56 -5.05
N CYS A 154 -6.17 8.23 -5.82
CA CYS A 154 -6.07 8.27 -7.28
C CYS A 154 -4.84 9.07 -7.73
N TYR A 155 -4.58 10.27 -7.18
CA TYR A 155 -3.35 11.01 -7.51
C TYR A 155 -2.09 10.22 -7.18
N PHE A 156 -2.12 9.51 -6.06
CA PHE A 156 -1.04 8.63 -5.65
C PHE A 156 -0.86 7.46 -6.63
N GLY A 157 -1.93 6.71 -6.95
CA GLY A 157 -1.90 5.59 -7.89
C GLY A 157 -1.46 6.00 -9.30
N ILE A 158 -1.90 7.18 -9.78
CA ILE A 158 -1.45 7.76 -11.04
C ILE A 158 0.06 8.06 -11.00
N ALA A 159 0.53 8.71 -9.93
CA ALA A 159 1.94 9.03 -9.78
C ALA A 159 2.83 7.76 -9.75
N GLN A 160 2.44 6.75 -8.97
CA GLN A 160 3.14 5.46 -8.91
C GLN A 160 3.19 4.78 -10.29
N SER A 161 2.06 4.75 -11.00
CA SER A 161 1.98 4.21 -12.34
C SER A 161 2.92 4.93 -13.31
N TYR A 162 2.99 6.27 -13.26
CA TYR A 162 3.95 7.02 -14.06
C TYR A 162 5.42 6.78 -13.67
N LEU A 163 5.73 6.54 -12.39
CA LEU A 163 7.08 6.19 -11.95
C LEU A 163 7.51 4.80 -12.45
N ASN A 164 6.60 3.83 -12.41
CA ASN A 164 6.84 2.50 -12.98
C ASN A 164 7.06 2.57 -14.51
N LEU A 165 6.33 3.45 -15.19
CA LEU A 165 6.54 3.79 -16.61
C LEU A 165 7.76 4.71 -16.87
N LYS A 166 8.52 5.06 -15.84
CA LYS A 166 9.69 5.97 -15.90
C LYS A 166 9.37 7.37 -16.47
N ASN A 167 8.11 7.78 -16.44
CA ASN A 167 7.67 9.13 -16.77
C ASN A 167 7.73 10.05 -15.54
N TYR A 168 8.95 10.41 -15.14
CA TYR A 168 9.21 11.19 -13.93
C TYR A 168 8.57 12.58 -13.95
N SER A 169 8.38 13.18 -15.13
CA SER A 169 7.75 14.50 -15.28
C SER A 169 6.28 14.44 -14.85
N LYS A 170 5.49 13.54 -15.46
CA LYS A 170 4.08 13.37 -15.11
C LYS A 170 3.88 12.88 -13.67
N ALA A 171 4.72 11.96 -13.21
CA ALA A 171 4.71 11.55 -11.80
C ALA A 171 4.91 12.75 -10.86
N SER A 172 5.84 13.65 -11.19
CA SER A 172 6.07 14.87 -10.40
C SER A 172 4.86 15.78 -10.36
N THR A 173 4.15 15.95 -11.48
CA THR A 173 2.94 16.77 -11.53
C THR A 173 1.88 16.27 -10.55
N TYR A 174 1.59 14.97 -10.57
CA TYR A 174 0.59 14.38 -9.67
C TYR A 174 1.02 14.35 -8.21
N LEU A 175 2.31 14.14 -7.91
CA LEU A 175 2.83 14.21 -6.54
C LEU A 175 2.79 15.64 -5.98
N THR A 176 3.09 16.65 -6.79
CA THR A 176 2.96 18.06 -6.36
C THR A 176 1.50 18.41 -6.11
N LYS A 177 0.59 17.94 -6.97
CA LYS A 177 -0.86 18.12 -6.79
C LYS A 177 -1.34 17.48 -5.48
N LEU A 178 -0.92 16.24 -5.22
CA LEU A 178 -1.21 15.53 -3.98
C LEU A 178 -0.69 16.28 -2.74
N GLU A 179 0.58 16.72 -2.75
CA GLU A 179 1.18 17.46 -1.62
C GLU A 179 0.41 18.77 -1.34
N SER A 180 0.05 19.51 -2.39
CA SER A 180 -0.70 20.76 -2.30
C SER A 180 -2.12 20.54 -1.76
N ASP A 181 -2.90 19.69 -2.44
CA ASP A 181 -4.32 19.48 -2.12
C ASP A 181 -4.51 18.79 -0.76
N ALA A 182 -3.61 17.88 -0.37
CA ALA A 182 -3.61 17.28 0.95
C ALA A 182 -3.22 18.29 2.04
N GLY A 183 -2.27 19.18 1.74
CA GLY A 183 -1.86 20.26 2.64
C GLY A 183 -2.98 21.24 2.94
N SER A 184 -3.71 21.69 1.92
CA SER A 184 -4.84 22.63 2.08
C SER A 184 -6.00 22.04 2.88
N ASN A 185 -6.16 20.72 2.85
CA ASN A 185 -7.24 20.01 3.54
C ASN A 185 -6.81 19.33 4.85
N ASN A 186 -5.63 19.70 5.38
CA ASN A 186 -5.08 19.17 6.63
C ASN A 186 -4.94 17.64 6.68
N SER A 187 -4.70 17.01 5.53
CA SER A 187 -4.44 15.57 5.43
C SER A 187 -2.93 15.31 5.51
N ASP A 188 -2.39 15.28 6.73
CA ASP A 188 -0.95 15.07 6.97
C ASP A 188 -0.44 13.74 6.37
N TYR A 189 -1.23 12.67 6.46
CA TYR A 189 -0.88 11.36 5.89
C TYR A 189 -0.53 11.46 4.39
N TRP A 190 -1.46 11.97 3.58
CA TRP A 190 -1.27 12.09 2.12
C TRP A 190 -0.18 13.09 1.75
N LYS A 191 -0.02 14.16 2.53
CA LYS A 191 1.08 15.11 2.35
C LYS A 191 2.45 14.46 2.57
N ILE A 192 2.60 13.65 3.62
CA ILE A 192 3.82 12.89 3.90
C ILE A 192 4.07 11.85 2.82
N GLN A 193 3.03 11.12 2.40
CA GLN A 193 3.11 10.16 1.28
C GLN A 193 3.62 10.81 -0.01
N ALA A 194 3.11 12.01 -0.35
CA ALA A 194 3.61 12.75 -1.51
C ALA A 194 5.10 13.09 -1.38
N MET A 195 5.56 13.53 -0.20
CA MET A 195 6.98 13.83 0.04
C MET A 195 7.86 12.58 -0.07
N LEU A 196 7.44 11.45 0.50
CA LEU A 196 8.13 10.16 0.39
C LEU A 196 8.33 9.78 -1.08
N TRP A 197 7.26 9.84 -1.88
CA TRP A 197 7.31 9.45 -3.28
C TRP A 197 8.05 10.44 -4.19
N GLN A 198 8.05 11.74 -3.84
CA GLN A 198 8.97 12.69 -4.47
C GLN A 198 10.43 12.32 -4.16
N GLY A 199 10.72 11.88 -2.92
CA GLY A 199 12.01 11.32 -2.55
C GLY A 199 12.38 10.08 -3.34
N HIS A 200 11.46 9.11 -3.48
CA HIS A 200 11.67 7.89 -4.26
C HIS A 200 12.00 8.20 -5.71
N LYS A 201 11.22 9.10 -6.34
CA LYS A 201 11.51 9.61 -7.68
C LYS A 201 12.93 10.16 -7.79
N SER A 202 13.32 11.06 -6.88
CA SER A 202 14.67 11.65 -6.88
C SER A 202 15.78 10.61 -6.66
N ALA A 203 15.54 9.60 -5.82
CA ALA A 203 16.48 8.50 -5.59
C ALA A 203 16.65 7.62 -6.84
N GLU A 204 15.57 7.31 -7.56
CA GLU A 204 15.65 6.58 -8.83
C GLU A 204 16.44 7.34 -9.90
N GLN A 205 16.35 8.68 -9.88
CA GLN A 205 17.15 9.56 -10.73
C GLN A 205 18.59 9.78 -10.22
N LYS A 206 19.00 9.06 -9.17
CA LYS A 206 20.30 9.20 -8.48
C LYS A 206 20.57 10.61 -7.93
N SER A 207 19.53 11.42 -7.76
CA SER A 207 19.60 12.73 -7.11
C SER A 207 19.48 12.56 -5.59
N PHE A 208 20.45 11.87 -4.99
CA PHE A 208 20.38 11.44 -3.60
C PHE A 208 20.26 12.59 -2.60
N THR A 209 20.92 13.72 -2.84
CA THR A 209 20.78 14.92 -1.99
C THR A 209 19.33 15.44 -1.98
N THR A 210 18.69 15.52 -3.14
CA THR A 210 17.29 15.94 -3.28
C THR A 210 16.37 14.93 -2.60
N ALA A 211 16.62 13.63 -2.81
CA ALA A 211 15.86 12.55 -2.20
C ALA A 211 15.91 12.62 -0.66
N ILE A 212 17.11 12.73 -0.09
CA ILE A 212 17.33 12.85 1.36
C ILE A 212 16.58 14.07 1.91
N SER A 213 16.66 15.23 1.26
CA SER A 213 15.93 16.42 1.70
C SER A 213 14.41 16.20 1.75
N LYS A 214 13.84 15.51 0.75
CA LYS A 214 12.41 15.16 0.74
C LYS A 214 12.03 14.18 1.84
N TYR A 215 12.83 13.13 2.04
CA TYR A 215 12.60 12.18 3.14
C TYR A 215 12.77 12.81 4.51
N GLN A 216 13.73 13.71 4.73
CA GLN A 216 13.91 14.40 6.02
C GLN A 216 12.69 15.26 6.37
N ARG A 217 12.11 15.96 5.39
CA ARG A 217 10.85 16.70 5.56
C ARG A 217 9.70 15.77 5.91
N ALA A 218 9.58 14.63 5.21
CA ALA A 218 8.58 13.61 5.49
C ALA A 218 8.72 13.02 6.91
N GLN A 219 9.94 12.61 7.29
CA GLN A 219 10.27 12.05 8.61
C GLN A 219 9.94 13.03 9.74
N THR A 220 10.37 14.29 9.59
CA THR A 220 10.13 15.34 10.61
C THR A 220 8.63 15.58 10.80
N LEU A 221 7.87 15.69 9.71
CA LEU A 221 6.43 15.89 9.79
C LEU A 221 5.71 14.66 10.36
N ALA A 222 6.09 13.46 9.92
CA ALA A 222 5.53 12.20 10.42
C ALA A 222 5.77 12.02 11.93
N GLY A 223 6.98 12.32 12.42
CA GLY A 223 7.29 12.27 13.85
C GLY A 223 6.45 13.25 14.67
N LYS A 224 6.25 14.48 14.19
CA LYS A 224 5.38 15.48 14.85
C LYS A 224 3.90 15.07 14.89
N LYS A 225 3.49 14.17 14.02
CA LYS A 225 2.11 13.69 13.88
C LYS A 225 1.92 12.27 14.42
N GLU A 226 2.95 11.71 15.06
CA GLU A 226 2.95 10.36 15.62
C GLU A 226 2.61 9.28 14.58
N LEU A 227 2.94 9.54 13.30
CA LEU A 227 2.79 8.61 12.20
C LEU A 227 4.06 7.75 12.10
N ASN A 228 4.28 6.91 13.11
CA ASN A 228 5.53 6.17 13.33
C ASN A 228 5.94 5.33 12.13
N THR A 229 4.99 4.66 11.46
CA THR A 229 5.26 3.88 10.24
C THR A 229 5.86 4.73 9.12
N LEU A 230 5.30 5.92 8.86
CA LEU A 230 5.82 6.82 7.82
C LEU A 230 7.15 7.47 8.22
N SER A 231 7.32 7.74 9.52
CA SER A 231 8.59 8.24 10.06
C SER A 231 9.70 7.20 9.90
N ARG A 232 9.40 5.93 10.20
CA ARG A 232 10.30 4.78 10.00
C ARG A 232 10.65 4.63 8.52
N GLU A 233 9.66 4.63 7.64
CA GLU A 233 9.83 4.50 6.19
C GLU A 233 10.77 5.60 5.64
N ALA A 234 10.51 6.86 6.00
CA ALA A 234 11.36 7.99 5.61
C ALA A 234 12.80 7.84 6.14
N GLY A 235 12.95 7.43 7.40
CA GLY A 235 14.25 7.18 8.04
C GLY A 235 15.05 6.10 7.31
N VAL A 236 14.42 4.97 6.96
CA VAL A 236 15.03 3.89 6.18
C VAL A 236 15.43 4.38 4.79
N ALA A 237 14.57 5.16 4.13
CA ALA A 237 14.84 5.69 2.79
C ALA A 237 16.05 6.65 2.75
N ILE A 238 16.25 7.47 3.78
CA ILE A 238 17.45 8.32 3.93
C ILE A 238 18.71 7.47 4.00
N GLY A 239 18.73 6.47 4.90
CA GLY A 239 19.87 5.57 5.05
C GLY A 239 20.17 4.79 3.77
N ASN A 240 19.12 4.33 3.07
CA ASN A 240 19.27 3.67 1.77
C ASN A 240 19.84 4.59 0.68
N CYS A 241 19.55 5.90 0.70
CA CYS A 241 20.21 6.86 -0.21
C CYS A 241 21.70 6.94 0.07
N TYR A 242 22.11 7.01 1.35
CA TYR A 242 23.53 6.99 1.70
C TYR A 242 24.22 5.69 1.26
N ILE A 243 23.57 4.54 1.40
CA ILE A 243 24.10 3.26 0.90
C ILE A 243 24.28 3.29 -0.62
N GLN A 244 23.26 3.73 -1.37
CA GLN A 244 23.30 3.80 -2.84
C GLN A 244 24.34 4.80 -3.37
N ASP A 245 24.61 5.85 -2.61
CA ASP A 245 25.65 6.85 -2.91
C ASP A 245 27.05 6.45 -2.37
N ASN A 246 27.23 5.19 -1.95
CA ASN A 246 28.46 4.64 -1.35
C ASN A 246 28.97 5.40 -0.11
N LYS A 247 28.11 6.20 0.54
CA LYS A 247 28.39 6.95 1.77
C LYS A 247 28.15 6.09 3.01
N PHE A 248 28.83 4.94 3.10
CA PHE A 248 28.57 3.93 4.12
C PHE A 248 28.74 4.43 5.56
N SER A 249 29.69 5.33 5.82
CA SER A 249 29.86 5.94 7.13
C SER A 249 28.66 6.79 7.55
N GLN A 250 28.09 7.56 6.62
CA GLN A 250 26.89 8.37 6.86
C GLN A 250 25.65 7.47 7.04
N ALA A 251 25.52 6.42 6.23
CA ALA A 251 24.46 5.43 6.38
C ALA A 251 24.48 4.79 7.78
N LYS A 252 25.65 4.35 8.25
CA LYS A 252 25.82 3.75 9.58
C LYS A 252 25.46 4.72 10.70
N SER A 253 26.00 5.94 10.66
CA SER A 253 25.70 6.98 11.65
C SER A 253 24.20 7.31 11.70
N HIS A 254 23.54 7.39 10.53
CA HIS A 254 22.11 7.62 10.42
C HIS A 254 21.29 6.47 11.06
N PHE A 255 21.59 5.22 10.72
CA PHE A 255 20.88 4.07 11.29
C PHE A 255 21.17 3.88 12.79
N GLU A 256 22.38 4.20 13.27
CA GLU A 256 22.69 4.21 14.71
C GLU A 256 21.86 5.26 15.46
N THR A 257 21.69 6.45 14.87
CA THR A 257 20.84 7.50 15.42
C THR A 257 19.38 7.05 15.47
N MET A 258 18.86 6.51 14.35
CA MET A 258 17.51 5.98 14.25
C MET A 258 17.24 4.87 15.29
N ARG A 259 18.21 3.98 15.51
CA ARG A 259 18.12 2.94 16.55
C ARG A 259 18.11 3.55 17.96
N GLY A 260 18.97 4.54 18.21
CA GLY A 260 19.09 5.19 19.52
C GLY A 260 17.87 6.02 19.89
N SER A 261 17.14 6.56 18.92
CA SER A 261 15.94 7.37 19.11
C SER A 261 14.63 6.58 19.10
N ALA A 262 14.68 5.25 19.01
CA ALA A 262 13.50 4.42 18.80
C ALA A 262 12.57 4.29 20.02
N ASP A 263 13.00 4.73 21.21
CA ASP A 263 12.24 4.65 22.48
C ASP A 263 11.61 3.26 22.75
N GLY A 264 12.34 2.19 22.41
CA GLY A 264 11.86 0.81 22.57
C GLY A 264 10.95 0.29 21.46
N ASP A 265 10.62 1.08 20.43
CA ASP A 265 9.90 0.63 19.24
C ASP A 265 10.71 -0.44 18.49
N VAL A 266 10.25 -1.68 18.61
CA VAL A 266 10.94 -2.86 18.07
C VAL A 266 11.02 -2.86 16.55
N GLU A 267 10.05 -2.25 15.86
CA GLU A 267 10.04 -2.19 14.40
C GLU A 267 11.08 -1.16 13.92
N ILE A 268 11.18 0.00 14.56
CA ILE A 268 12.21 1.01 14.27
C ILE A 268 13.62 0.44 14.54
N ILE A 269 13.82 -0.25 15.67
CA ILE A 269 15.10 -0.89 16.01
C ILE A 269 15.46 -1.95 14.96
N ALA A 270 14.53 -2.83 14.60
CA ALA A 270 14.77 -3.89 13.61
C ALA A 270 15.08 -3.31 12.22
N ALA A 271 14.38 -2.25 11.81
CA ALA A 271 14.61 -1.57 10.54
C ALA A 271 15.99 -0.92 10.49
N ALA A 272 16.41 -0.27 11.58
CA ALA A 272 17.74 0.30 11.71
C ALA A 272 18.85 -0.78 11.67
N GLU A 273 18.65 -1.92 12.35
CA GLU A 273 19.59 -3.05 12.30
C GLU A 273 19.71 -3.67 10.91
N ASN A 274 18.61 -3.77 10.16
CA ASN A 274 18.64 -4.17 8.75
C ASN A 274 19.41 -3.15 7.88
N GLY A 275 19.22 -1.85 8.12
CA GLY A 275 19.98 -0.78 7.46
C GLY A 275 21.48 -0.88 7.72
N LEU A 276 21.87 -1.17 8.96
CA LEU A 276 23.27 -1.42 9.34
C LEU A 276 23.82 -2.69 8.68
N ALA A 277 23.05 -3.77 8.66
CA ALA A 277 23.43 -5.01 7.98
C ALA A 277 23.65 -4.79 6.48
N MET A 278 22.76 -4.05 5.81
CA MET A 278 22.90 -3.72 4.40
C MET A 278 24.11 -2.82 4.13
N SER A 279 24.34 -1.81 4.98
CA SER A 279 25.53 -0.93 4.87
C SER A 279 26.82 -1.74 4.93
N LEU A 280 26.94 -2.65 5.91
CA LEU A 280 28.10 -3.54 6.06
C LEU A 280 28.25 -4.50 4.87
N LEU A 281 27.15 -5.02 4.35
CA LEU A 281 27.17 -5.92 3.19
C LEU A 281 27.73 -5.22 1.94
N GLN A 282 27.33 -3.98 1.70
CA GLN A 282 27.83 -3.17 0.59
C GLN A 282 29.30 -2.77 0.78
N GLU A 283 29.74 -2.50 2.02
CA GLU A 283 31.14 -2.28 2.37
C GLU A 283 32.01 -3.56 2.25
N GLY A 284 31.42 -4.72 1.97
CA GLY A 284 32.13 -6.00 1.84
C GLY A 284 32.37 -6.73 3.18
N LYS A 285 31.87 -6.21 4.29
CA LYS A 285 31.94 -6.81 5.63
C LYS A 285 30.86 -7.88 5.82
N VAL A 286 30.92 -8.92 4.99
CA VAL A 286 29.87 -9.95 4.85
C VAL A 286 29.58 -10.68 6.16
N ALA A 287 30.59 -11.00 6.96
CA ALA A 287 30.41 -11.73 8.21
C ALA A 287 29.65 -10.91 9.26
N ASP A 288 29.92 -9.61 9.35
CA ASP A 288 29.26 -8.70 10.30
C ASP A 288 27.83 -8.38 9.86
N ALA A 289 27.62 -8.15 8.57
CA ALA A 289 26.31 -7.99 7.97
C ALA A 289 25.40 -9.19 8.28
N ARG A 290 25.92 -10.41 8.07
CA ARG A 290 25.20 -11.65 8.39
C ARG A 290 24.84 -11.74 9.86
N ARG A 291 25.76 -11.41 10.77
CA ARG A 291 25.51 -11.46 12.22
C ARG A 291 24.36 -10.53 12.61
N ARG A 292 24.34 -9.30 12.08
CA ARG A 292 23.25 -8.35 12.33
C ARG A 292 21.91 -8.84 11.80
N ALA A 293 21.88 -9.32 10.56
CA ALA A 293 20.65 -9.88 9.98
C ALA A 293 20.10 -11.06 10.79
N LEU A 294 20.97 -11.98 11.23
CA LEU A 294 20.56 -13.11 12.09
C LEU A 294 20.05 -12.62 13.45
N ASN A 295 20.65 -11.58 14.04
CA ASN A 295 20.13 -10.99 15.27
C ASN A 295 18.71 -10.45 15.10
N VAL A 296 18.39 -9.81 13.97
CA VAL A 296 17.03 -9.32 13.70
C VAL A 296 16.03 -10.49 13.66
N ILE A 297 16.37 -11.55 12.93
CA ILE A 297 15.54 -12.76 12.78
C ILE A 297 15.22 -13.39 14.15
N LEU A 298 16.20 -13.42 15.05
CA LEU A 298 16.14 -14.12 16.34
C LEU A 298 15.59 -13.29 17.49
N LYS A 299 15.65 -11.95 17.43
CA LYS A 299 15.31 -11.08 18.57
C LYS A 299 14.01 -10.30 18.39
N TYR A 300 13.66 -9.89 17.18
CA TYR A 300 12.56 -8.95 16.96
C TYR A 300 11.33 -9.65 16.36
N PHE A 301 10.80 -10.68 17.05
CA PHE A 301 9.70 -11.52 16.55
C PHE A 301 8.45 -10.74 16.13
N ALA A 302 8.16 -9.63 16.81
CA ALA A 302 7.03 -8.75 16.53
C ALA A 302 7.21 -7.86 15.28
N ALA A 303 8.44 -7.70 14.77
CA ALA A 303 8.74 -6.90 13.58
C ALA A 303 8.75 -7.81 12.33
N GLU A 304 7.58 -8.28 11.92
CA GLU A 304 7.46 -9.31 10.86
C GLU A 304 8.06 -8.87 9.52
N GLU A 305 7.81 -7.62 9.10
CA GLU A 305 8.33 -7.07 7.86
C GLU A 305 9.87 -7.00 7.88
N GLU A 306 10.44 -6.50 8.99
CA GLU A 306 11.88 -6.41 9.16
C GLU A 306 12.53 -7.80 9.27
N ARG A 307 11.85 -8.80 9.84
CA ARG A 307 12.34 -10.19 9.83
C ARG A 307 12.38 -10.78 8.43
N ALA A 308 11.35 -10.51 7.61
CA ALA A 308 11.34 -10.91 6.21
C ALA A 308 12.52 -10.27 5.44
N GLN A 309 12.77 -8.98 5.64
CA GLN A 309 13.93 -8.29 5.08
C GLN A 309 15.25 -8.89 5.57
N ALA A 310 15.37 -9.19 6.87
CA ALA A 310 16.58 -9.75 7.46
C ALA A 310 16.91 -11.14 6.89
N LEU A 311 15.90 -11.99 6.63
CA LEU A 311 16.07 -13.27 5.93
C LEU A 311 16.66 -13.06 4.53
N TYR A 312 16.15 -12.08 3.79
CA TYR A 312 16.68 -11.73 2.48
C TYR A 312 18.14 -11.27 2.56
N ILE A 313 18.48 -10.39 3.52
CA ILE A 313 19.85 -9.91 3.75
C ILE A 313 20.79 -11.07 4.14
N ALA A 314 20.36 -11.96 5.02
CA ALA A 314 21.14 -13.14 5.41
C ALA A 314 21.42 -14.06 4.21
N GLY A 315 20.42 -14.26 3.35
CA GLY A 315 20.58 -14.97 2.08
C GLY A 315 21.66 -14.32 1.21
N LEU A 316 21.60 -12.99 1.02
CA LEU A 316 22.60 -12.26 0.23
C LEU A 316 24.00 -12.38 0.83
N CYS A 317 24.13 -12.37 2.16
CA CYS A 317 25.41 -12.56 2.82
C CYS A 317 25.98 -13.95 2.56
N TYR A 318 25.15 -15.00 2.56
CA TYR A 318 25.59 -16.36 2.23
C TYR A 318 25.97 -16.50 0.75
N GLU A 319 25.24 -15.89 -0.17
CA GLU A 319 25.62 -15.84 -1.59
C GLU A 319 26.94 -15.11 -1.83
N LYS A 320 27.21 -14.02 -1.10
CA LYS A 320 28.44 -13.22 -1.27
C LYS A 320 29.67 -13.87 -0.61
N ALA A 321 29.48 -14.76 0.36
CA ALA A 321 30.57 -15.50 1.01
C ALA A 321 31.11 -16.67 0.16
N THR A 322 30.82 -16.71 -1.15
CA THR A 322 31.00 -17.89 -2.01
C THR A 322 32.45 -18.27 -2.25
N LYS A 323 32.88 -19.31 -1.51
CA LYS A 323 33.91 -20.28 -1.91
C LYS A 323 33.46 -21.75 -1.77
N GLU A 324 32.31 -22.01 -1.12
CA GLU A 324 31.86 -23.36 -0.75
C GLU A 324 30.39 -23.61 -1.06
N LYS A 325 30.05 -24.82 -1.55
CA LYS A 325 28.67 -25.28 -1.80
C LYS A 325 27.75 -25.16 -0.58
N ARG A 326 28.31 -25.24 0.64
CA ARG A 326 27.55 -25.11 1.90
C ARG A 326 26.90 -23.74 2.08
N HIS A 327 27.55 -22.67 1.60
CA HIS A 327 27.01 -21.32 1.70
C HIS A 327 25.80 -21.13 0.77
N LEU A 328 25.85 -21.70 -0.43
CA LEU A 328 24.74 -21.64 -1.37
C LEU A 328 23.48 -22.32 -0.82
N LYS A 329 23.62 -23.52 -0.22
CA LYS A 329 22.50 -24.21 0.45
C LYS A 329 21.89 -23.38 1.59
N ARG A 330 22.71 -22.65 2.35
CA ARG A 330 22.22 -21.74 3.40
C ARG A 330 21.49 -20.53 2.82
N ALA A 331 21.96 -19.97 1.72
CA ALA A 331 21.25 -18.91 1.02
C ALA A 331 19.88 -19.37 0.53
N GLN A 332 19.81 -20.54 -0.13
CA GLN A 332 18.55 -21.17 -0.55
C GLN A 332 17.60 -21.36 0.63
N ALA A 333 18.09 -21.88 1.76
CA ALA A 333 17.26 -22.05 2.96
C ALA A 333 16.68 -20.72 3.47
N CYS A 334 17.48 -19.65 3.57
CA CYS A 334 16.99 -18.32 3.95
C CYS A 334 15.87 -17.82 3.02
N TYR A 335 16.05 -17.99 1.71
CA TYR A 335 15.03 -17.58 0.73
C TYR A 335 13.78 -18.44 0.79
N GLN A 336 13.90 -19.75 1.01
CA GLN A 336 12.75 -20.65 1.18
C GLN A 336 11.98 -20.37 2.48
N PHE A 337 12.67 -20.04 3.57
CA PHE A 337 12.00 -19.60 4.81
C PHE A 337 11.25 -18.29 4.59
N LEU A 338 11.82 -17.35 3.85
CA LEU A 338 11.16 -16.10 3.50
C LEU A 338 9.90 -16.35 2.66
N THR A 339 10.00 -17.15 1.58
CA THR A 339 8.86 -17.38 0.68
C THR A 339 7.71 -18.15 1.32
N LYS A 340 8.00 -19.08 2.23
CA LYS A 340 6.99 -19.87 2.95
C LYS A 340 6.43 -19.13 4.16
N GLY A 341 7.28 -18.42 4.90
CA GLY A 341 6.91 -17.77 6.16
C GLY A 341 6.23 -16.40 5.98
N TYR A 342 6.49 -15.72 4.86
CA TYR A 342 5.99 -14.38 4.60
C TYR A 342 5.41 -14.27 3.18
N PRO A 343 4.36 -15.04 2.84
CA PRO A 343 3.71 -14.93 1.55
C PRO A 343 3.18 -13.50 1.32
N GLY A 344 3.36 -12.98 0.11
CA GLY A 344 2.93 -11.62 -0.23
C GLY A 344 3.85 -10.48 0.24
N ASN A 345 4.85 -10.74 1.09
CA ASN A 345 5.81 -9.71 1.50
C ASN A 345 6.69 -9.25 0.30
N PRO A 346 7.01 -7.95 0.15
CA PRO A 346 7.81 -7.45 -0.98
C PRO A 346 9.19 -8.13 -1.14
N TRP A 347 9.80 -8.60 -0.05
CA TRP A 347 11.09 -9.30 -0.08
C TRP A 347 10.98 -10.72 -0.65
N THR A 348 9.79 -11.33 -0.59
CA THR A 348 9.50 -12.67 -1.14
C THR A 348 9.69 -12.71 -2.65
N ILE A 349 9.24 -11.69 -3.39
CA ILE A 349 9.45 -11.61 -4.84
C ILE A 349 10.94 -11.55 -5.18
N LYS A 350 11.72 -10.77 -4.43
CA LYS A 350 13.18 -10.68 -4.61
C LYS A 350 13.84 -12.03 -4.32
N ALA A 351 13.40 -12.72 -3.26
CA ALA A 351 13.90 -14.04 -2.88
C ALA A 351 13.61 -15.12 -3.94
N LEU A 352 12.41 -15.13 -4.53
CA LEU A 352 12.05 -16.03 -5.63
C LEU A 352 12.99 -15.86 -6.84
N ARG A 353 13.28 -14.61 -7.22
CA ARG A 353 14.24 -14.31 -8.30
C ARG A 353 15.64 -14.82 -7.99
N ARG A 354 16.08 -14.72 -6.72
CA ARG A 354 17.38 -15.29 -6.29
C ARG A 354 17.38 -16.82 -6.36
N LEU A 355 16.32 -17.48 -5.88
CA LEU A 355 16.18 -18.94 -5.95
C LEU A 355 16.25 -19.45 -7.40
N GLN A 356 15.52 -18.80 -8.32
CA GLN A 356 15.58 -19.13 -9.75
C GLN A 356 17.00 -18.96 -10.32
N LYS A 357 17.71 -17.90 -9.92
CA LYS A 357 19.10 -17.69 -10.36
C LYS A 357 20.03 -18.77 -9.84
N ILE A 358 19.92 -19.13 -8.56
CA ILE A 358 20.74 -20.19 -7.95
C ILE A 358 20.50 -21.53 -8.63
N ALA A 359 19.24 -21.89 -8.91
CA ALA A 359 18.87 -23.15 -9.56
C ALA A 359 19.43 -23.30 -10.99
N ARG A 360 19.76 -22.19 -11.66
CA ARG A 360 20.42 -22.20 -12.99
C ARG A 360 21.95 -22.36 -12.92
N GLN A 361 22.53 -22.27 -11.73
CA GLN A 361 23.97 -22.42 -11.50
C GLN A 361 24.36 -23.82 -11.02
N GLU A 362 23.37 -24.61 -10.60
CA GLU A 362 23.46 -26.05 -10.33
C GLU A 362 23.27 -26.82 -11.64
#